data_AF-A0AAX0M4Y5-F1
#
_entry.id   AF-A0AAX0M4Y5-F1
#
_cell.length_a   1.000
_cell.length_b   1.000
_cell.length_c   1.000
_cell.angle_alpha   90.00
_cell.angle_beta   90.00
_cell.angle_gamma   90.00
#
_symmetry.space_group_name_H-M   'P 1'
#
loop_
_entity.id
_entity.type
_entity.pdbx_description
1 polymer ?
#
loop_
_entity_poly.entity_id
_entity_poly.type
_entity_poly.pdbx_seq_one_letter_code
_entity_poly.pdbx_strand_id
1 'polypeptide(L)'
;MKIISKDSDYYDSCTAFGQSDDNYVFARNKKTHLLQEESAIEVIDKLLQLEAKELRKIFRDISRRNTWGTRYSDPFIEVGVLIFCGKNYPLITFCSEAFHQFNTTRTGLEKVIEYMSLNGVKSEREMPYLTFYDAVSAKRFITNMSNLGAFKDTDYGEAYWFDIIERIFNAFKPTNDSDFYRQLLVNYNTPYLKVHRINYNFQSCSLNIETNTNLRLLQFQKQFYPQQAYQEIEMFCCGVLGSTQEEIIQIADEHLRDAKGFDGKSFKTRPGTKKRRKHK
;
A
#
# COMPACT_ATOMS: atom_id res chain seq x y z
N MET A 1 1.96 16.93 -12.49
CA MET A 1 3.07 16.20 -11.84
C MET A 1 3.77 15.29 -12.84
N LYS A 2 5.07 15.06 -12.73
CA LYS A 2 5.79 14.00 -13.44
C LYS A 2 6.20 12.92 -12.45
N ILE A 3 5.88 11.66 -12.73
CA ILE A 3 6.37 10.52 -11.95
C ILE A 3 7.61 9.98 -12.66
N ILE A 4 8.73 9.91 -11.94
CA ILE A 4 9.99 9.39 -12.48
C ILE A 4 10.38 8.16 -11.66
N SER A 5 10.67 7.05 -12.34
CA SER A 5 11.01 5.77 -11.73
C SER A 5 12.06 5.04 -12.58
N LYS A 6 12.89 4.21 -11.95
CA LYS A 6 13.73 3.23 -12.67
C LYS A 6 12.90 2.06 -13.20
N ASP A 7 11.80 1.75 -12.53
CA ASP A 7 10.90 0.66 -12.89
C ASP A 7 9.70 1.22 -13.64
N SER A 8 9.38 0.65 -14.80
CA SER A 8 8.18 1.01 -15.55
C SER A 8 6.93 0.51 -14.84
N ASP A 9 6.01 1.44 -14.57
CA ASP A 9 4.67 1.19 -14.08
C ASP A 9 3.65 1.81 -15.04
N TYR A 10 2.44 1.25 -15.13
CA TYR A 10 1.44 1.72 -16.10
C TYR A 10 0.89 3.12 -15.77
N TYR A 11 1.17 3.63 -14.58
CA TYR A 11 0.81 4.97 -14.14
C TYR A 11 1.81 6.04 -14.55
N ASP A 12 3.06 5.68 -14.84
CA ASP A 12 4.14 6.66 -15.12
C ASP A 12 3.88 7.44 -16.40
N SER A 13 3.20 6.81 -17.37
CA SER A 13 2.84 7.41 -18.65
C SER A 13 1.46 8.06 -18.67
N CYS A 14 0.74 8.05 -17.54
CA CYS A 14 -0.57 8.70 -17.45
C CYS A 14 -0.40 10.21 -17.28
N THR A 15 -1.23 10.98 -17.98
CA THR A 15 -1.36 12.43 -17.80
C THR A 15 -2.79 12.73 -17.35
N ALA A 16 -2.97 13.52 -16.30
CA ALA A 16 -4.29 14.05 -15.97
C ALA A 16 -4.78 15.01 -17.06
N PHE A 17 -6.09 15.07 -17.29
CA PHE A 17 -6.69 16.09 -18.15
C PHE A 17 -6.60 17.45 -17.44
N GLY A 18 -5.76 18.34 -17.95
CA GLY A 18 -5.42 19.63 -17.35
C GLY A 18 -3.90 19.86 -17.43
N GLN A 19 -3.44 21.12 -17.37
CA GLN A 19 -2.01 21.41 -17.29
C GLN A 19 -1.45 20.70 -16.04
N SER A 20 -0.76 19.59 -16.26
CA SER A 20 0.08 19.01 -15.22
C SER A 20 1.14 20.04 -14.91
N ASP A 21 1.28 20.41 -13.63
CA ASP A 21 2.35 21.30 -13.23
C ASP A 21 3.67 20.56 -13.48
N ASP A 22 4.33 20.93 -14.58
CA ASP A 22 5.56 20.30 -15.09
C ASP A 22 6.72 20.42 -14.09
N ASN A 23 6.57 21.31 -13.10
CA ASN A 23 7.56 21.58 -12.06
C ASN A 23 7.50 20.59 -10.90
N TYR A 24 6.39 19.87 -10.71
CA TYR A 24 6.24 18.95 -9.59
C TYR A 24 6.67 17.53 -9.99
N VAL A 25 7.78 17.05 -9.44
CA VAL A 25 8.38 15.75 -9.75
C VAL A 25 8.27 14.82 -8.55
N PHE A 26 7.62 13.67 -8.74
CA PHE A 26 7.60 12.58 -7.78
C PHE A 26 8.58 11.48 -8.20
N ALA A 27 9.72 11.38 -7.50
CA ALA A 27 10.75 10.39 -7.77
C ALA A 27 10.52 9.11 -6.96
N ARG A 28 10.16 8.03 -7.65
CA ARG A 28 9.92 6.70 -7.06
C ARG A 28 11.22 5.97 -6.86
N ASN A 29 11.68 5.95 -5.62
CA ASN A 29 12.79 5.12 -5.18
C ASN A 29 12.24 4.02 -4.30
N LYS A 30 12.21 2.78 -4.81
CA LYS A 30 11.80 1.62 -4.05
C LYS A 30 12.75 1.40 -2.87
N LYS A 31 12.20 1.30 -1.66
CA LYS A 31 12.93 0.95 -0.44
C LYS A 31 12.14 -0.07 0.36
N THR A 32 12.84 -1.03 0.93
CA THR A 32 12.26 -2.02 1.85
C THR A 32 12.76 -1.76 3.26
N HIS A 33 11.84 -1.63 4.20
CA HIS A 33 12.10 -1.43 5.61
C HIS A 33 11.65 -2.68 6.38
N LEU A 34 12.52 -3.24 7.20
CA LEU A 34 12.18 -4.34 8.10
C LEU A 34 11.79 -3.75 9.45
N LEU A 35 10.55 -3.97 9.87
CA LEU A 35 10.10 -3.69 11.24
C LEU A 35 10.16 -4.96 12.07
N GLN A 36 10.53 -4.82 13.34
CA GLN A 36 10.66 -5.92 14.29
C GLN A 36 10.01 -5.57 15.62
N GLU A 37 9.58 -6.60 16.33
CA GLU A 37 9.05 -6.56 17.69
C GLU A 37 7.93 -5.52 17.85
N GLU A 38 8.05 -4.60 18.82
CA GLU A 38 7.01 -3.65 19.19
C GLU A 38 6.49 -2.83 18.01
N SER A 39 7.39 -2.32 17.16
CA SER A 39 7.02 -1.55 15.96
C SER A 39 6.23 -2.38 14.94
N ALA A 40 6.55 -3.67 14.80
CA ALA A 40 5.82 -4.56 13.91
C ALA A 40 4.45 -4.93 14.50
N ILE A 41 4.37 -5.14 15.82
CA ILE A 41 3.13 -5.43 16.53
C ILE A 41 2.15 -4.27 16.38
N GLU A 42 2.60 -3.03 16.60
CA GLU A 42 1.74 -1.85 16.48
C GLU A 42 1.11 -1.74 15.09
N VAL A 43 1.92 -1.90 14.04
CA VAL A 43 1.44 -1.85 12.65
C VAL A 43 0.49 -3.01 12.36
N ILE A 44 0.79 -4.23 12.84
CA ILE A 44 -0.06 -5.41 12.66
C ILE A 44 -1.42 -5.21 13.34
N ASP A 45 -1.44 -4.76 14.59
CA ASP A 45 -2.66 -4.54 15.36
C ASP A 45 -3.57 -3.48 14.72
N LYS A 46 -2.98 -2.48 14.06
CA LYS A 46 -3.74 -1.47 13.30
C LYS A 46 -4.21 -1.96 11.94
N LEU A 47 -3.50 -2.90 11.32
CA LEU A 47 -3.88 -3.48 10.03
C LEU A 47 -4.92 -4.60 10.15
N LEU A 48 -4.97 -5.28 11.29
CA LEU A 48 -5.69 -6.53 11.46
C LEU A 48 -6.76 -6.44 12.52
N GLN A 49 -7.95 -6.96 12.21
CA GLN A 49 -9.11 -6.99 13.11
C GLN A 49 -9.32 -8.37 13.76
N LEU A 50 -8.26 -9.15 13.94
CA LEU A 50 -8.34 -10.49 14.54
C LEU A 50 -7.60 -10.54 15.86
N GLU A 51 -8.03 -11.46 16.72
CA GLU A 51 -7.28 -11.84 17.91
C GLU A 51 -5.91 -12.40 17.53
N ALA A 52 -4.89 -12.08 18.33
CA ALA A 52 -3.51 -12.51 18.12
C ALA A 52 -3.37 -14.04 17.93
N LYS A 53 -4.21 -14.86 18.56
CA LYS A 53 -4.19 -16.32 18.43
C LYS A 53 -4.55 -16.79 17.01
N GLU A 54 -5.56 -16.17 16.40
CA GLU A 54 -5.98 -16.50 15.04
C GLU A 54 -4.97 -16.00 14.02
N LEU A 55 -4.41 -14.80 14.22
CA LEU A 55 -3.31 -14.28 13.40
C LEU A 55 -2.10 -15.21 13.40
N ARG A 56 -1.67 -15.67 14.58
CA ARG A 56 -0.58 -16.66 14.71
C ARG A 56 -0.87 -17.93 13.93
N LYS A 57 -2.11 -18.43 14.00
CA LYS A 57 -2.49 -19.65 13.28
C LYS A 57 -2.35 -19.45 11.77
N ILE A 58 -2.90 -18.37 11.24
CA ILE A 58 -2.83 -18.03 9.80
C ILE A 58 -1.37 -17.89 9.33
N PHE A 59 -0.58 -17.04 9.99
CA PHE A 59 0.79 -16.77 9.55
C PHE A 59 1.74 -17.94 9.79
N ARG A 60 1.52 -18.75 10.83
CA ARG A 60 2.25 -20.01 11.01
C ARG A 60 1.97 -20.99 9.88
N ASP A 61 0.71 -21.13 9.48
CA ASP A 61 0.31 -22.06 8.42
C ASP A 61 0.89 -21.60 7.06
N ILE A 62 0.89 -20.29 6.78
CA ILE A 62 1.56 -19.70 5.61
C ILE A 62 3.09 -19.90 5.67
N SER A 63 3.73 -19.57 6.80
CA SER A 63 5.20 -19.63 6.95
C SER A 63 5.74 -21.04 6.83
N ARG A 64 5.02 -22.03 7.38
CA ARG A 64 5.35 -23.45 7.20
C ARG A 64 5.34 -23.87 5.73
N ARG A 65 4.52 -23.26 4.87
CA ARG A 65 4.51 -23.59 3.43
C ARG A 65 5.63 -22.91 2.67
N ASN A 66 5.92 -21.66 3.02
CA ASN A 66 7.05 -20.94 2.46
C ASN A 66 8.41 -21.58 2.80
N THR A 67 8.50 -22.41 3.85
CA THR A 67 9.73 -23.11 4.27
C THR A 67 9.90 -24.52 3.70
N TRP A 68 8.85 -25.15 3.17
CA TRP A 68 8.85 -26.59 2.83
C TRP A 68 9.01 -26.92 1.33
N GLY A 69 9.41 -25.98 0.46
CA GLY A 69 9.54 -26.37 -0.94
C GLY A 69 9.93 -25.35 -1.99
N THR A 70 10.88 -24.46 -1.74
CA THR A 70 11.45 -23.67 -2.84
C THR A 70 12.95 -23.89 -2.90
N ARG A 71 13.45 -24.28 -4.08
CA ARG A 71 14.88 -24.12 -4.44
C ARG A 71 15.26 -22.63 -4.54
N TYR A 72 14.31 -21.72 -4.33
CA TYR A 72 14.40 -20.28 -4.50
C TYR A 72 13.90 -19.53 -3.27
N SER A 73 14.26 -18.25 -3.16
CA SER A 73 14.04 -17.41 -1.98
C SER A 73 12.61 -16.87 -1.80
N ASP A 74 11.68 -17.17 -2.72
CA ASP A 74 10.41 -16.45 -2.81
C ASP A 74 9.25 -17.24 -2.18
N PRO A 75 8.34 -16.56 -1.46
CA PRO A 75 7.23 -17.24 -0.80
C PRO A 75 6.24 -17.83 -1.83
N PHE A 76 5.73 -19.04 -1.53
CA PHE A 76 4.65 -19.73 -2.22
C PHE A 76 3.41 -18.83 -2.35
N ILE A 77 3.04 -18.24 -1.22
CA ILE A 77 1.94 -17.29 -1.07
C ILE A 77 2.47 -16.08 -0.33
N GLU A 78 2.21 -14.90 -0.88
CA GLU A 78 2.48 -13.66 -0.21
C GLU A 78 1.15 -13.03 0.20
N VAL A 79 1.03 -12.76 1.50
CA VAL A 79 -0.10 -12.05 2.06
C VAL A 79 0.38 -10.68 2.53
N GLY A 80 -0.42 -9.66 2.27
CA GLY A 80 -0.08 -8.32 2.67
C GLY A 80 -1.22 -7.34 2.48
N VAL A 81 -0.87 -6.07 2.62
CA VAL A 81 -1.77 -4.94 2.42
C VAL A 81 -1.04 -3.91 1.59
N LEU A 82 -1.65 -3.49 0.48
CA LEU A 82 -1.26 -2.27 -0.20
C LEU A 82 -1.98 -1.11 0.48
N ILE A 83 -1.22 -0.14 0.98
CA ILE A 83 -1.76 1.12 1.47
C ILE A 83 -1.57 2.12 0.34
N PHE A 84 -2.67 2.68 -0.15
CA PHE A 84 -2.71 3.57 -1.30
C PHE A 84 -3.55 4.80 -0.98
N CYS A 85 -2.91 5.97 -0.99
CA CYS A 85 -3.53 7.29 -0.77
C CYS A 85 -4.48 7.33 0.46
N GLY A 86 -4.06 6.70 1.56
CA GLY A 86 -4.80 6.67 2.83
C GLY A 86 -5.82 5.53 2.98
N LYS A 87 -5.93 4.62 2.00
CA LYS A 87 -6.82 3.44 2.06
C LYS A 87 -6.01 2.15 2.06
N ASN A 88 -6.53 1.09 2.67
CA ASN A 88 -5.93 -0.23 2.63
C ASN A 88 -6.60 -1.15 1.60
N TYR A 89 -5.78 -1.95 0.94
CA TYR A 89 -6.16 -2.93 -0.06
C TYR A 89 -5.48 -4.25 0.31
N PRO A 90 -6.20 -5.15 0.99
CA PRO A 90 -5.68 -6.47 1.31
C PRO A 90 -5.35 -7.22 0.05
N LEU A 91 -4.25 -7.96 0.07
CA LEU A 91 -3.83 -8.71 -1.09
C LEU A 91 -3.31 -10.09 -0.73
N ILE A 92 -3.56 -11.02 -1.65
CA ILE A 92 -2.94 -12.32 -1.70
C ILE A 92 -2.32 -12.47 -3.08
N THR A 93 -1.03 -12.80 -3.12
CA THR A 93 -0.29 -13.08 -4.35
C THR A 93 0.14 -14.54 -4.35
N PHE A 94 -0.19 -15.24 -5.44
CA PHE A 94 0.27 -16.59 -5.71
C PHE A 94 1.40 -16.56 -6.74
N CYS A 95 2.48 -17.27 -6.44
CA CYS A 95 3.52 -17.59 -7.43
C CYS A 95 3.11 -18.85 -8.20
N SER A 96 3.49 -18.97 -9.47
CA SER A 96 3.25 -20.20 -10.23
C SER A 96 4.15 -21.35 -9.80
N GLU A 97 5.39 -21.07 -9.38
CA GLU A 97 6.33 -22.09 -8.92
C GLU A 97 5.79 -22.85 -7.70
N ALA A 98 4.99 -22.14 -6.92
CA ALA A 98 4.28 -22.61 -5.76
C ALA A 98 3.53 -23.94 -6.02
N PHE A 99 2.99 -24.12 -7.23
CA PHE A 99 2.22 -25.31 -7.60
C PHE A 99 3.06 -26.57 -7.85
N HIS A 100 4.39 -26.47 -7.94
CA HIS A 100 5.28 -27.63 -7.94
C HIS A 100 5.17 -28.43 -6.62
N GLN A 101 4.78 -27.80 -5.52
CA GLN A 101 4.72 -28.43 -4.19
C GLN A 101 3.49 -29.32 -3.98
N PHE A 102 2.46 -29.21 -4.82
CA PHE A 102 1.17 -29.88 -4.61
C PHE A 102 0.98 -31.16 -5.42
N ASN A 103 2.08 -31.89 -5.67
CA ASN A 103 2.06 -33.19 -6.34
C ASN A 103 1.22 -33.17 -7.63
N THR A 104 1.24 -32.04 -8.33
CA THR A 104 0.47 -31.85 -9.55
C THR A 104 1.03 -32.78 -10.61
N THR A 105 0.13 -33.45 -11.35
CA THR A 105 0.60 -34.17 -12.55
C THR A 105 1.35 -33.17 -13.43
N ARG A 106 2.43 -33.59 -14.10
CA ARG A 106 3.24 -32.69 -14.93
C ARG A 106 2.37 -31.86 -15.90
N THR A 107 1.34 -32.49 -16.48
CA THR A 107 0.36 -31.86 -17.36
C THR A 107 -0.53 -30.83 -16.65
N GLY A 108 -0.88 -31.04 -15.38
CA GLY A 108 -1.63 -30.08 -14.57
C GLY A 108 -0.80 -28.83 -14.25
N LEU A 109 0.47 -29.02 -13.89
CA LEU A 109 1.40 -27.92 -13.63
C LEU A 109 1.61 -27.03 -14.87
N GLU A 110 1.85 -27.63 -16.04
CA GLU A 110 2.03 -26.88 -17.29
C GLU A 110 0.81 -26.01 -17.60
N LYS A 111 -0.41 -26.55 -17.41
CA LYS A 111 -1.68 -25.80 -17.57
C LYS A 111 -1.84 -24.67 -16.56
N VAL A 112 -1.40 -24.87 -15.31
CA VAL A 112 -1.42 -23.82 -14.28
C VAL A 112 -0.48 -22.68 -14.65
N ILE A 113 0.75 -23.00 -15.05
CA ILE A 113 1.75 -22.00 -15.48
C ILE A 113 1.25 -21.24 -16.71
N GLU A 114 0.64 -21.92 -17.68
CA GLU A 114 0.04 -21.29 -18.86
C GLU A 114 -1.09 -20.34 -18.47
N TYR A 115 -2.04 -20.80 -17.64
CA TYR A 115 -3.13 -19.96 -17.15
C TYR A 115 -2.61 -18.71 -16.43
N MET A 116 -1.63 -18.88 -15.53
CA MET A 116 -1.05 -17.76 -14.79
C MET A 116 -0.23 -16.84 -15.70
N SER A 117 0.42 -17.34 -16.75
CA SER A 117 1.14 -16.53 -17.73
C SER A 117 0.19 -15.62 -18.52
N LEU A 118 -1.01 -16.11 -18.85
CA LEU A 118 -2.02 -15.36 -19.58
C LEU A 118 -2.73 -14.29 -18.72
N ASN A 119 -2.91 -14.57 -17.42
CA ASN A 119 -3.71 -13.73 -16.52
C ASN A 119 -2.88 -12.93 -15.50
N GLY A 120 -1.59 -13.23 -15.40
CA GLY A 120 -0.68 -12.73 -14.38
C GLY A 120 0.28 -11.68 -14.89
N VAL A 121 1.29 -11.40 -14.08
CA VAL A 121 2.43 -10.58 -14.47
C VAL A 121 3.69 -11.38 -14.22
N LYS A 122 4.61 -11.37 -15.18
CA LYS A 122 5.92 -11.98 -15.01
C LYS A 122 6.80 -11.04 -14.20
N SER A 123 7.44 -11.55 -13.16
CA SER A 123 8.51 -10.82 -12.50
C SER A 123 9.78 -10.85 -13.35
N GLU A 124 10.83 -10.17 -12.89
CA GLU A 124 12.19 -10.25 -13.46
C GLU A 124 12.73 -11.70 -13.54
N ARG A 125 12.15 -12.64 -12.77
CA ARG A 125 12.50 -14.06 -12.77
C ARG A 125 11.68 -14.90 -13.75
N GLU A 126 10.92 -14.25 -14.65
CA GLU A 126 10.04 -14.84 -15.67
C GLU A 126 8.86 -15.68 -15.16
N MET A 127 8.76 -15.94 -13.86
CA MET A 127 7.64 -16.66 -13.27
C MET A 127 6.39 -15.77 -13.18
N PRO A 128 5.21 -16.25 -13.61
CA PRO A 128 3.99 -15.48 -13.48
C PRO A 128 3.47 -15.48 -12.04
N TYR A 129 3.03 -14.31 -11.61
CA TYR A 129 2.33 -14.06 -10.36
C TYR A 129 0.89 -13.63 -10.64
N LEU A 130 -0.04 -14.05 -9.77
CA LEU A 130 -1.39 -13.49 -9.74
C LEU A 130 -1.67 -12.87 -8.37
N THR A 131 -2.09 -11.61 -8.38
CA THR A 131 -2.51 -10.89 -7.19
C THR A 131 -4.03 -10.71 -7.19
N PHE A 132 -4.63 -10.94 -6.02
CA PHE A 132 -6.07 -10.82 -5.76
C PHE A 132 -6.29 -9.87 -4.59
N TYR A 133 -7.36 -9.08 -4.69
CA TYR A 133 -7.75 -8.07 -3.70
C TYR A 133 -9.10 -8.38 -3.03
N ASP A 134 -9.73 -9.50 -3.40
CA ASP A 134 -10.99 -9.95 -2.84
C ASP A 134 -11.04 -11.48 -2.76
N ALA A 135 -11.78 -11.98 -1.78
CA ALA A 135 -11.90 -13.41 -1.52
C ALA A 135 -12.60 -14.16 -2.66
N VAL A 136 -13.56 -13.54 -3.35
CA VAL A 136 -14.36 -14.20 -4.40
C VAL A 136 -13.48 -14.54 -5.60
N SER A 137 -12.70 -13.57 -6.07
CA SER A 137 -11.76 -13.75 -7.19
C SER A 137 -10.65 -14.74 -6.84
N ALA A 138 -10.10 -14.66 -5.62
CA ALA A 138 -9.07 -15.59 -5.15
C ALA A 138 -9.59 -17.03 -5.07
N LYS A 139 -10.80 -17.25 -4.54
CA LYS A 139 -11.43 -18.58 -4.49
C LYS A 139 -11.73 -19.13 -5.88
N ARG A 140 -12.27 -18.30 -6.78
CA ARG A 140 -12.51 -18.70 -8.18
C ARG A 140 -11.22 -19.16 -8.86
N PHE A 141 -10.10 -18.49 -8.58
CA PHE A 141 -8.80 -18.94 -9.04
C PHE A 141 -8.44 -20.32 -8.49
N ILE A 142 -8.59 -20.56 -7.19
CA ILE A 142 -8.35 -21.89 -6.59
C ILE A 142 -9.22 -22.97 -7.23
N THR A 143 -10.51 -22.72 -7.47
CA THR A 143 -11.40 -23.66 -8.18
C THR A 143 -10.87 -23.97 -9.58
N ASN A 144 -10.44 -22.94 -10.33
CA ASN A 144 -9.85 -23.14 -11.65
C ASN A 144 -8.57 -23.98 -11.56
N MET A 145 -7.70 -23.71 -10.59
CA MET A 145 -6.47 -24.49 -10.41
C MET A 145 -6.81 -25.95 -10.07
N SER A 146 -7.77 -26.18 -9.17
CA SER A 146 -8.30 -27.51 -8.82
C SER A 146 -8.78 -28.27 -10.06
N ASN A 147 -9.57 -27.63 -10.92
CA ASN A 147 -10.07 -28.20 -12.18
C ASN A 147 -8.95 -28.51 -13.19
N LEU A 148 -7.85 -27.75 -13.16
CA LEU A 148 -6.65 -28.03 -13.96
C LEU A 148 -5.79 -29.16 -13.37
N GLY A 149 -6.20 -29.74 -12.23
CA GLY A 149 -5.50 -30.80 -11.53
C GLY A 149 -4.47 -30.30 -10.53
N ALA A 150 -4.47 -29.00 -10.20
CA ALA A 150 -3.76 -28.51 -9.03
C ALA A 150 -4.38 -29.14 -7.76
N PHE A 151 -3.56 -29.53 -6.80
CA PHE A 151 -4.00 -30.13 -5.52
C PHE A 151 -4.50 -31.58 -5.57
N LYS A 152 -4.46 -32.26 -6.72
CA LYS A 152 -4.77 -33.70 -6.79
C LYS A 152 -3.82 -34.47 -5.88
N ASP A 153 -4.34 -35.41 -5.09
CA ASP A 153 -3.57 -36.26 -4.18
C ASP A 153 -2.83 -35.47 -3.07
N THR A 154 -3.41 -34.34 -2.63
CA THR A 154 -2.91 -33.55 -1.50
C THR A 154 -3.94 -33.43 -0.38
N ASP A 155 -3.48 -33.32 0.87
CA ASP A 155 -4.31 -32.97 2.02
C ASP A 155 -4.81 -31.50 1.98
N TYR A 156 -4.43 -30.75 0.94
CA TYR A 156 -4.58 -29.30 0.81
C TYR A 156 -5.42 -28.93 -0.41
N GLY A 157 -6.56 -29.61 -0.53
CA GLY A 157 -7.53 -29.34 -1.58
C GLY A 157 -8.22 -27.99 -1.46
N GLU A 158 -9.20 -27.77 -2.33
CA GLU A 158 -9.93 -26.51 -2.48
C GLU A 158 -10.50 -25.95 -1.16
N ALA A 159 -11.11 -26.80 -0.33
CA ALA A 159 -11.71 -26.39 0.95
C ALA A 159 -10.70 -25.78 1.93
N TYR A 160 -9.46 -26.30 1.95
CA TYR A 160 -8.38 -25.77 2.79
C TYR A 160 -7.99 -24.35 2.35
N TRP A 161 -7.80 -24.15 1.04
CA TRP A 161 -7.46 -22.84 0.48
C TRP A 161 -8.58 -21.82 0.66
N PHE A 162 -9.84 -22.25 0.56
CA PHE A 162 -10.98 -21.39 0.79
C PHE A 162 -11.02 -20.85 2.22
N ASP A 163 -10.75 -21.70 3.21
CA ASP A 163 -10.66 -21.30 4.63
C ASP A 163 -9.51 -20.31 4.86
N ILE A 164 -8.33 -20.53 4.28
CA ILE A 164 -7.22 -19.58 4.37
C ILE A 164 -7.57 -18.23 3.77
N ILE A 165 -8.10 -18.22 2.54
CA ILE A 165 -8.46 -17.00 1.81
C ILE A 165 -9.49 -16.20 2.61
N GLU A 166 -10.54 -16.86 3.12
CA GLU A 166 -11.54 -16.23 3.97
C GLU A 166 -10.93 -15.60 5.20
N ARG A 167 -10.10 -16.35 5.93
CA ARG A 167 -9.48 -15.84 7.15
C ARG A 167 -8.63 -14.61 6.88
N ILE A 168 -7.84 -14.61 5.81
CA ILE A 168 -7.01 -13.46 5.43
C ILE A 168 -7.87 -12.24 5.12
N PHE A 169 -8.83 -12.35 4.19
CA PHE A 169 -9.63 -11.19 3.79
C PHE A 169 -10.57 -10.69 4.89
N ASN A 170 -11.01 -11.57 5.79
CA ASN A 170 -11.73 -11.16 6.99
C ASN A 170 -10.83 -10.45 8.01
N ALA A 171 -9.55 -10.79 8.06
CA ALA A 171 -8.60 -10.16 8.98
C ALA A 171 -8.24 -8.74 8.57
N PHE A 172 -8.05 -8.52 7.27
CA PHE A 172 -7.55 -7.27 6.71
C PHE A 172 -8.67 -6.36 6.17
N LYS A 173 -9.90 -6.40 6.69
CA LYS A 173 -11.04 -5.69 6.07
C LYS A 173 -10.69 -4.25 5.65
N PRO A 174 -11.10 -3.83 4.43
CA PRO A 174 -10.91 -2.45 3.99
C PRO A 174 -11.51 -1.48 5.02
N THR A 175 -10.72 -0.52 5.48
CA THR A 175 -11.22 0.62 6.25
C THR A 175 -11.06 1.86 5.38
N ASN A 176 -12.19 2.53 5.12
CA ASN A 176 -12.27 3.57 4.09
C ASN A 176 -11.62 4.90 4.48
N ASP A 177 -11.30 5.08 5.75
CA ASP A 177 -10.55 6.24 6.22
C ASP A 177 -9.94 5.94 7.59
N SER A 178 -8.65 5.62 7.64
CA SER A 178 -7.92 5.61 8.91
C SER A 178 -6.83 6.67 8.85
N ASP A 179 -6.87 7.62 9.80
CA ASP A 179 -5.78 8.57 10.02
C ASP A 179 -4.43 7.84 10.15
N PHE A 180 -4.46 6.61 10.67
CA PHE A 180 -3.30 5.72 10.74
C PHE A 180 -2.66 5.47 9.37
N TYR A 181 -3.41 5.10 8.33
CA TYR A 181 -2.83 4.85 7.01
C TYR A 181 -2.26 6.12 6.39
N ARG A 182 -2.95 7.25 6.54
CA ARG A 182 -2.45 8.55 6.07
C ARG A 182 -1.15 8.92 6.79
N GLN A 183 -1.11 8.82 8.11
CA GLN A 183 0.09 9.08 8.91
C GLN A 183 1.24 8.16 8.53
N LEU A 184 0.97 6.87 8.30
CA LEU A 184 1.99 5.92 7.88
C LEU A 184 2.60 6.34 6.52
N LEU A 185 1.76 6.74 5.56
CA LEU A 185 2.23 7.25 4.26
C LEU A 185 3.04 8.55 4.38
N VAL A 186 2.63 9.47 5.25
CA VAL A 186 3.39 10.71 5.54
C VAL A 186 4.74 10.39 6.18
N ASN A 187 4.79 9.46 7.14
CA ASN A 187 6.02 9.06 7.82
C ASN A 187 7.05 8.46 6.83
N TYR A 188 6.59 7.72 5.83
CA TYR A 188 7.44 7.17 4.77
C TYR A 188 7.59 8.10 3.55
N ASN A 189 6.97 9.28 3.59
CA ASN A 189 6.92 10.27 2.52
C ASN A 189 6.61 9.64 1.14
N THR A 190 5.53 8.87 1.07
CA THR A 190 5.13 8.12 -0.13
C THR A 190 3.60 8.08 -0.25
N PRO A 191 3.02 8.18 -1.45
CA PRO A 191 1.57 8.06 -1.66
C PRO A 191 1.06 6.63 -1.53
N TYR A 192 1.96 5.64 -1.61
CA TYR A 192 1.62 4.23 -1.39
C TYR A 192 2.80 3.41 -0.90
N LEU A 193 2.49 2.31 -0.20
CA LEU A 193 3.45 1.32 0.25
C LEU A 193 2.76 -0.05 0.39
N LYS A 194 3.55 -1.12 0.36
CA LYS A 194 3.09 -2.50 0.59
C LYS A 194 3.62 -2.99 1.92
N VAL A 195 2.73 -3.44 2.80
CA VAL A 195 3.07 -4.20 4.01
C VAL A 195 2.97 -5.68 3.70
N HIS A 196 4.04 -6.44 3.90
CA HIS A 196 4.11 -7.85 3.50
C HIS A 196 5.12 -8.63 4.34
N ARG A 197 5.28 -9.94 4.04
CA ARG A 197 6.16 -10.86 4.79
C ARG A 197 5.94 -10.77 6.30
N ILE A 198 4.68 -10.70 6.70
CA ILE A 198 4.28 -10.62 8.10
C ILE A 198 4.60 -11.97 8.75
N ASN A 199 5.54 -11.94 9.68
CA ASN A 199 5.89 -13.03 10.56
C ASN A 199 5.37 -12.68 11.96
N TYR A 200 4.37 -13.40 12.41
CA TYR A 200 3.75 -13.20 13.71
C TYR A 200 3.72 -14.52 14.48
N ASN A 201 4.81 -14.79 15.19
CA ASN A 201 5.02 -16.02 15.95
C ASN A 201 5.26 -15.72 17.43
N PHE A 202 5.17 -16.74 18.30
CA PHE A 202 5.36 -16.58 19.75
C PHE A 202 6.74 -16.04 20.15
N GLN A 203 7.75 -16.19 19.29
CA GLN A 203 9.15 -15.86 19.58
C GLN A 203 9.64 -14.62 18.82
N SER A 204 8.91 -14.16 17.80
CA SER A 204 9.34 -13.06 16.94
C SER A 204 8.15 -12.45 16.21
N CYS A 205 8.10 -11.13 16.18
CA CYS A 205 7.20 -10.37 15.32
C CYS A 205 8.02 -9.54 14.33
N SER A 206 7.75 -9.66 13.05
CA SER A 206 8.38 -8.81 12.03
C SER A 206 7.51 -8.67 10.78
N LEU A 207 7.73 -7.59 10.04
CA LEU A 207 7.09 -7.35 8.75
C LEU A 207 7.97 -6.47 7.88
N ASN A 208 7.71 -6.50 6.58
CA ASN A 208 8.36 -5.62 5.61
C ASN A 208 7.40 -4.53 5.16
N ILE A 209 7.91 -3.30 5.09
CA ILE A 209 7.28 -2.15 4.43
C ILE A 209 8.08 -1.83 3.17
N GLU A 210 7.47 -2.04 2.01
CA GLU A 210 8.03 -1.67 0.71
C GLU A 210 7.38 -0.38 0.20
N THR A 211 8.15 0.71 0.22
CA THR A 211 7.72 2.01 -0.33
C THR A 211 7.90 2.03 -1.84
N ASN A 212 7.06 2.80 -2.53
CA ASN A 212 7.10 2.94 -3.99
C ASN A 212 7.10 1.59 -4.72
N THR A 213 6.36 0.61 -4.20
CA THR A 213 6.23 -0.71 -4.82
C THR A 213 5.67 -0.58 -6.25
N ASN A 214 6.11 -1.44 -7.16
CA ASN A 214 5.62 -1.40 -8.53
C ASN A 214 4.19 -1.96 -8.56
N LEU A 215 3.21 -1.08 -8.78
CA LEU A 215 1.80 -1.40 -8.72
C LEU A 215 1.37 -2.30 -9.91
N ARG A 216 2.11 -2.28 -11.02
CA ARG A 216 2.03 -3.28 -12.10
C ARG A 216 2.30 -4.69 -11.66
N LEU A 217 3.34 -4.90 -10.87
CA LEU A 217 3.62 -6.23 -10.34
C LEU A 217 2.51 -6.70 -9.39
N LEU A 218 1.80 -5.76 -8.74
CA LEU A 218 0.65 -6.06 -7.89
C LEU A 218 -0.68 -6.14 -8.66
N GLN A 219 -0.68 -5.94 -9.97
CA GLN A 219 -1.90 -5.90 -10.79
C GLN A 219 -2.98 -4.95 -10.23
N PHE A 220 -2.58 -3.80 -9.67
CA PHE A 220 -3.50 -2.89 -8.97
C PHE A 220 -4.54 -2.25 -9.92
N GLN A 221 -4.35 -2.33 -11.24
CA GLN A 221 -5.33 -1.92 -12.23
C GLN A 221 -6.67 -2.67 -12.12
N LYS A 222 -6.67 -3.84 -11.45
CA LYS A 222 -7.89 -4.58 -11.10
C LYS A 222 -8.77 -3.84 -10.09
N GLN A 223 -8.23 -2.90 -9.34
CA GLN A 223 -8.94 -2.10 -8.33
C GLN A 223 -9.16 -0.66 -8.79
N PHE A 224 -8.15 -0.08 -9.45
CA PHE A 224 -8.14 1.33 -9.82
C PHE A 224 -7.58 1.50 -11.24
N TYR A 225 -8.37 2.08 -12.16
CA TYR A 225 -7.88 2.33 -13.51
C TYR A 225 -6.65 3.24 -13.50
N PRO A 226 -5.73 3.09 -14.48
CA PRO A 226 -4.48 3.85 -14.55
C PRO A 226 -4.64 5.36 -14.32
N GLN A 227 -5.58 5.98 -15.01
CA GLN A 227 -5.81 7.43 -14.95
C GLN A 227 -6.34 7.86 -13.58
N GLN A 228 -7.23 7.07 -12.98
CA GLN A 228 -7.82 7.36 -11.68
C GLN A 228 -6.77 7.26 -10.57
N ALA A 229 -5.92 6.23 -10.60
CA ALA A 229 -4.89 6.09 -9.59
C ALA A 229 -3.81 7.18 -9.74
N TYR A 230 -3.46 7.56 -10.97
CA TYR A 230 -2.56 8.68 -11.22
C TYR A 230 -3.11 9.97 -10.57
N GLN A 231 -4.40 10.25 -10.77
CA GLN A 231 -5.06 11.41 -10.17
C GLN A 231 -5.05 11.36 -8.63
N GLU A 232 -5.35 10.20 -8.03
CA GLU A 232 -5.27 10.01 -6.57
C GLU A 232 -3.86 10.23 -6.03
N ILE A 233 -2.84 9.71 -6.72
CA ILE A 233 -1.44 9.95 -6.37
C ILE A 233 -1.11 11.44 -6.44
N GLU A 234 -1.52 12.13 -7.50
CA GLU A 234 -1.27 13.57 -7.68
C GLU A 234 -1.96 14.39 -6.57
N MET A 235 -3.22 14.10 -6.27
CA MET A 235 -3.94 14.76 -5.17
C MET A 235 -3.28 14.51 -3.82
N PHE A 236 -2.83 13.29 -3.55
CA PHE A 236 -2.16 12.96 -2.29
C PHE A 236 -0.79 13.64 -2.18
N CYS A 237 0.01 13.61 -3.25
CA CYS A 237 1.32 14.25 -3.27
C CYS A 237 1.20 15.77 -3.08
N CYS A 238 0.31 16.44 -3.83
CA CYS A 238 0.18 17.89 -3.75
C CYS A 238 -0.56 18.36 -2.48
N GLY A 239 -1.59 17.63 -2.07
CA GLY A 239 -2.49 18.04 -0.99
C GLY A 239 -2.13 17.53 0.40
N VAL A 240 -1.37 16.42 0.50
CA VAL A 240 -1.03 15.79 1.79
C VAL A 240 0.48 15.78 2.03
N LEU A 241 1.28 15.37 1.05
CA LEU A 241 2.75 15.35 1.20
C LEU A 241 3.36 16.75 1.00
N GLY A 242 2.83 17.53 0.05
CA GLY A 242 3.23 18.90 -0.25
C GLY A 242 2.68 19.94 0.72
N SER A 243 1.74 19.56 1.58
CA SER A 243 1.14 20.47 2.57
C SER A 243 1.97 20.63 3.84
N THR A 244 3.30 20.49 3.76
CA THR A 244 4.15 21.21 4.71
C THR A 244 3.84 22.69 4.50
N GLN A 245 2.91 23.23 5.28
CA GLN A 245 2.75 24.67 5.39
C GLN A 245 4.17 25.21 5.58
N GLU A 246 4.63 26.06 4.67
CA GLU A 246 5.81 26.85 4.96
C GLU A 246 5.58 27.45 6.35
N GLU A 247 6.59 27.37 7.23
CA GLU A 247 6.52 28.09 8.49
C GLU A 247 6.03 29.50 8.14
N ILE A 248 4.87 29.86 8.69
CA ILE A 248 4.40 31.25 8.57
C ILE A 248 5.53 32.04 9.19
N ILE A 249 6.35 32.68 8.35
CA ILE A 249 7.44 33.52 8.81
C ILE A 249 6.73 34.56 9.65
N GLN A 250 6.90 34.47 10.98
CA GLN A 250 6.31 35.43 11.89
C GLN A 250 7.10 36.73 11.72
N ILE A 251 6.68 37.52 10.76
CA ILE A 251 7.21 38.86 10.54
C ILE A 251 6.65 39.72 11.67
N ALA A 252 7.53 40.34 12.45
CA ALA A 252 7.12 41.26 13.50
C ALA A 252 6.22 42.38 12.92
N ASP A 253 5.18 42.77 13.67
CA ASP A 253 4.18 43.76 13.26
C ASP A 253 4.79 45.07 12.75
N GLU A 254 5.97 45.44 13.25
CA GLU A 254 6.71 46.63 12.83
C GLU A 254 7.15 46.55 11.36
N HIS A 255 7.63 45.40 10.91
CA HIS A 255 8.04 45.19 9.52
C HIS A 255 6.83 45.09 8.58
N LEU A 256 5.72 44.51 9.04
CA LEU A 256 4.45 44.50 8.30
C LEU A 256 3.85 45.90 8.15
N ARG A 257 3.97 46.73 9.20
CA ARG A 257 3.54 48.13 9.21
C ARG A 257 4.36 48.95 8.21
N ASP A 258 5.69 48.85 8.30
CA ASP A 258 6.60 49.64 7.48
C ASP A 258 6.53 49.23 5.99
N ALA A 259 6.41 47.93 5.68
CA ALA A 259 6.23 47.43 4.31
C ALA A 259 4.94 47.92 3.64
N LYS A 260 3.88 48.16 4.41
CA LYS A 260 2.61 48.72 3.93
C LYS A 260 2.60 50.25 3.88
N GLY A 261 3.73 50.91 4.18
CA GLY A 261 3.88 52.37 4.16
C GLY A 261 3.19 53.08 5.33
N PHE A 262 2.84 52.36 6.39
CA PHE A 262 2.29 52.96 7.60
C PHE A 262 3.42 53.44 8.52
N ASP A 263 3.25 54.61 9.12
CA ASP A 263 4.14 55.09 10.18
C ASP A 263 3.73 54.51 11.55
N GLY A 264 4.63 54.54 12.53
CA GLY A 264 4.37 54.07 13.91
C GLY A 264 3.22 54.80 14.64
N LYS A 265 2.59 55.78 13.99
CA LYS A 265 1.50 56.62 14.49
C LYS A 265 0.22 56.49 13.65
N SER A 266 0.21 55.69 12.59
CA SER A 266 -0.91 55.59 11.64
C SER A 266 -2.20 55.10 12.29
N PHE A 267 -2.06 54.29 13.35
CA PHE A 267 -3.18 53.74 14.12
C PHE A 267 -3.25 54.24 15.56
N LYS A 268 -2.37 55.19 15.96
CA LYS A 268 -2.38 55.77 17.31
C LYS A 268 -3.05 57.14 17.28
N THR A 269 -3.98 57.36 18.20
CA THR A 269 -4.58 58.68 18.42
C THR A 269 -3.48 59.68 18.76
N ARG A 270 -3.32 60.72 17.94
CA ARG A 270 -2.31 61.76 18.19
C ARG A 270 -2.50 62.33 19.60
N PRO A 271 -1.41 62.54 20.36
CA PRO A 271 -1.52 63.16 21.68
C PRO A 271 -2.17 64.55 21.51
N GLY A 272 -3.34 64.73 22.12
CA GLY A 272 -4.14 65.97 22.06
C GLY A 272 -5.55 65.84 21.48
N THR A 273 -5.89 64.75 20.77
CA THR A 273 -7.22 64.57 20.15
C THR A 273 -8.18 63.66 20.94
N LYS A 274 -8.17 63.72 22.28
CA LYS A 274 -9.23 63.08 23.07
C LYS A 274 -10.54 63.88 22.90
N LYS A 275 -11.43 63.41 22.01
CA LYS A 275 -12.82 63.89 21.98
C LYS A 275 -13.46 63.64 23.35
N ARG A 276 -13.88 64.72 24.03
CA ARG A 276 -14.68 64.66 25.26
C ARG A 276 -15.87 63.72 25.04
N ARG A 277 -15.94 62.62 25.80
CA ARG A 277 -17.12 61.76 25.87
C ARG A 277 -18.29 62.63 26.37
N LYS A 278 -19.34 62.80 25.56
CA LYS A 278 -20.61 63.31 26.05
C LYS A 278 -21.26 62.20 26.88
N HIS A 279 -21.41 62.43 28.18
CA HIS A 279 -22.25 61.60 29.03
C HIS A 279 -23.71 61.74 28.54
N LYS A 280 -24.36 60.62 28.30
CA LYS A 280 -25.82 60.47 28.30
C LYS A 280 -26.14 59.35 29.28
#